data_AF-A0A2S2FCI5-F1
#
_entry.id   AF-A0A2S2FCI5-F1
#
_cell.length_a   1.000
_cell.length_b   1.000
_cell.length_c   1.000
_cell.angle_alpha   90.00
_cell.angle_beta   90.00
_cell.angle_gamma   90.00
#
_symmetry.space_group_name_H-M   'P 1'
#
loop_
_entity.id
_entity.type
_entity.pdbx_description
1 polymer ?
#
loop_
_entity_poly.entity_id
_entity_poly.type
_entity_poly.pdbx_seq_one_letter_code
_entity_poly.pdbx_strand_id
1 'polypeptide(L)'
;MHINPDHYLDTLHGRLWTLERNVAAWRQCFTDLHYTLSHNTQNHDVYILIGCQASGKSTWAKQHLLKHPDDIVFDAILVKKSERQPIIELTKKFNQNCIAVYFQTPLKICLQRNQQRPQDQVVSEHALTNVYKALELPTHKEGFDQIIIIDT
;
A
#
# COMPACT_ATOMS: atom_id res chain seq x y z
N MET A 1 8.83 -9.19 2.46
CA MET A 1 8.77 -8.56 1.11
C MET A 1 8.02 -7.23 1.15
N HIS A 2 8.56 -6.13 0.59
CA HIS A 2 7.89 -4.82 0.51
C HIS A 2 7.49 -4.50 -0.94
N ILE A 3 6.20 -4.58 -1.24
CA ILE A 3 5.65 -4.28 -2.56
C ILE A 3 5.10 -2.84 -2.54
N ASN A 4 5.71 -1.96 -3.32
CA ASN A 4 5.28 -0.57 -3.48
C ASN A 4 5.52 -0.12 -4.93
N PRO A 5 4.50 0.41 -5.65
CA PRO A 5 4.66 0.84 -7.03
C PRO A 5 5.72 1.93 -7.20
N ASP A 6 5.93 2.77 -6.18
CA ASP A 6 6.93 3.83 -6.20
C ASP A 6 8.36 3.29 -6.35
N HIS A 7 8.64 2.06 -5.85
CA HIS A 7 9.96 1.42 -6.02
C HIS A 7 10.35 1.19 -7.49
N TYR A 8 9.36 1.14 -8.39
CA TYR A 8 9.59 0.98 -9.84
C TYR A 8 9.57 2.32 -10.61
N LEU A 9 9.19 3.41 -9.93
CA LEU A 9 9.15 4.76 -10.50
C LEU A 9 10.37 5.59 -10.11
N ASP A 10 11.04 5.23 -9.01
CA ASP A 10 12.25 5.88 -8.54
C ASP A 10 13.43 5.61 -9.48
N THR A 11 14.18 6.67 -9.81
CA THR A 11 15.39 6.60 -10.64
C THR A 11 16.54 7.33 -9.94
N LEU A 12 17.77 7.20 -10.45
CA LEU A 12 18.94 7.93 -9.94
C LEU A 12 18.76 9.47 -9.97
N HIS A 13 17.84 9.97 -10.82
CA HIS A 13 17.56 11.40 -10.98
C HIS A 13 16.23 11.84 -10.36
N GLY A 14 15.66 11.01 -9.47
CA GLY A 14 14.36 11.24 -8.84
C GLY A 14 13.23 10.44 -9.50
N ARG A 15 12.00 10.66 -9.04
CA ARG A 15 10.82 9.91 -9.51
C ARG A 15 10.43 10.29 -10.95
N LEU A 16 10.33 9.29 -11.84
CA LEU A 16 9.85 9.50 -13.22
C LEU A 16 8.44 8.95 -13.40
N TRP A 17 7.45 9.83 -13.23
CA TRP A 17 6.04 9.47 -13.41
C TRP A 17 5.59 9.68 -14.86
N THR A 18 5.13 8.60 -15.50
CA THR A 18 4.33 8.62 -16.73
C THR A 18 3.20 7.59 -16.60
N LEU A 19 2.13 7.73 -17.37
CA LEU A 19 1.04 6.74 -17.35
C LEU A 19 1.57 5.33 -17.67
N GLU A 20 2.40 5.20 -18.71
CA GLU A 20 3.00 3.94 -19.12
C GLU A 20 3.84 3.31 -18.01
N ARG A 21 4.70 4.11 -17.35
CA ARG A 21 5.52 3.63 -16.23
C ARG A 21 4.69 3.26 -15.02
N ASN A 22 3.64 4.02 -14.73
CA ASN A 22 2.73 3.69 -13.64
C ASN A 22 2.02 2.35 -13.91
N VAL A 23 1.55 2.12 -15.14
CA VAL A 23 0.97 0.82 -15.54
C VAL A 23 1.99 -0.31 -15.40
N ALA A 24 3.24 -0.10 -15.85
CA ALA A 24 4.31 -1.08 -15.72
C ALA A 24 4.66 -1.36 -14.24
N ALA A 25 4.72 -0.33 -13.39
CA ALA A 25 4.98 -0.46 -11.96
C ALA A 25 3.91 -1.30 -11.26
N TRP A 26 2.63 -1.07 -11.57
CA TRP A 26 1.54 -1.90 -11.04
C TRP A 26 1.61 -3.34 -11.53
N ARG A 27 1.92 -3.55 -12.82
CA ARG A 27 2.15 -4.91 -13.35
C ARG A 27 3.26 -5.62 -12.57
N GLN A 28 4.36 -4.93 -12.29
CA GLN A 28 5.47 -5.49 -11.54
C GLN A 28 5.09 -5.79 -10.08
N CYS A 29 4.29 -4.93 -9.43
CA CYS A 29 3.77 -5.22 -8.09
C CYS A 29 2.99 -6.55 -8.05
N PHE A 30 2.14 -6.82 -9.04
CA PHE A 30 1.38 -8.06 -9.12
C PHE A 30 2.26 -9.26 -9.51
N THR A 31 3.26 -9.07 -10.36
CA THR A 31 4.27 -10.10 -10.65
C THR A 31 5.01 -10.52 -9.39
N ASP A 32 5.47 -9.55 -8.61
CA ASP A 32 6.21 -9.78 -7.37
C ASP A 32 5.34 -10.42 -6.29
N LEU A 33 4.09 -9.97 -6.16
CA LEU A 33 3.12 -10.58 -5.25
C LEU A 33 2.88 -12.04 -5.64
N HIS A 34 2.59 -12.32 -6.91
CA HIS A 34 2.39 -13.68 -7.39
C HIS A 34 3.63 -14.55 -7.17
N TYR A 35 4.81 -14.04 -7.54
CA TYR A 35 6.07 -14.77 -7.38
C TYR A 35 6.33 -15.14 -5.93
N THR A 36 6.14 -14.17 -5.02
CA THR A 36 6.34 -14.39 -3.58
C THR A 36 5.34 -15.41 -3.06
N LEU A 37 4.06 -15.29 -3.41
CA LEU A 37 3.03 -16.24 -2.98
C LEU A 37 3.23 -17.65 -3.54
N SER A 38 3.80 -17.80 -4.75
CA SER A 38 3.96 -19.11 -5.39
C SER A 38 5.23 -19.87 -4.98
N HIS A 39 6.24 -19.19 -4.46
CA HIS A 39 7.53 -19.79 -4.10
C HIS A 39 7.82 -19.84 -2.60
N ASN A 40 7.01 -19.17 -1.79
CA ASN A 40 7.22 -19.16 -0.35
C ASN A 40 6.49 -20.36 0.29
N THR A 41 7.25 -21.27 0.89
CA THR A 41 6.73 -22.53 1.45
C THR A 41 6.22 -22.39 2.88
N GLN A 42 6.39 -21.23 3.49
CA GLN A 42 5.87 -20.90 4.81
C GLN A 42 4.60 -20.05 4.66
N ASN A 43 3.67 -20.20 5.60
CA ASN A 43 2.50 -19.32 5.68
C ASN A 43 2.96 -17.93 6.12
N HIS A 44 2.77 -16.94 5.26
CA HIS A 44 3.09 -15.55 5.55
C HIS A 44 1.86 -14.70 5.36
N ASP A 45 1.70 -13.77 6.28
CA ASP A 45 0.59 -12.85 6.26
C ASP A 45 0.82 -11.77 5.19
N VAL A 46 -0.22 -11.48 4.42
CA VAL A 46 -0.23 -10.40 3.42
C VAL A 46 -0.95 -9.19 4.00
N TYR A 47 -0.21 -8.11 4.20
CA TYR A 47 -0.72 -6.85 4.74
C TYR A 47 -0.99 -5.86 3.62
N ILE A 48 -2.23 -5.42 3.48
CA ILE A 48 -2.64 -4.38 2.55
C ILE A 48 -2.78 -3.07 3.31
N LEU A 49 -1.96 -2.08 2.97
CA LEU A 49 -1.99 -0.78 3.64
C LEU A 49 -3.04 0.14 3.02
N ILE A 50 -3.91 0.70 3.87
CA ILE A 50 -5.07 1.49 3.46
C ILE A 50 -5.01 2.85 4.13
N GLY A 51 -4.78 3.89 3.33
CA GLY A 51 -4.69 5.26 3.82
C GLY A 51 -4.20 6.22 2.74
N CYS A 52 -4.51 7.51 2.89
CA CYS A 52 -4.08 8.54 1.96
C CYS A 52 -2.56 8.78 1.99
N GLN A 53 -2.05 9.62 1.10
CA GLN A 53 -0.64 10.03 1.11
C GLN A 53 -0.29 10.68 2.46
N ALA A 54 0.95 10.45 2.92
CA ALA A 54 1.46 10.96 4.19
C ALA A 54 0.74 10.50 5.47
N SER A 55 -0.10 9.45 5.40
CA SER A 55 -0.75 8.83 6.56
C SER A 55 0.13 7.84 7.35
N GLY A 56 1.44 7.76 7.05
CA GLY A 56 2.37 6.87 7.78
C GLY A 56 2.53 5.43 7.24
N LYS A 57 1.81 5.03 6.18
CA LYS A 57 1.87 3.68 5.57
C LYS A 57 3.29 3.14 5.37
N SER A 58 4.11 3.85 4.59
CA SER A 58 5.47 3.40 4.26
C SER A 58 6.41 3.37 5.47
N THR A 59 6.17 4.19 6.49
CA THR A 59 6.91 4.13 7.76
C THR A 59 6.55 2.87 8.52
N TRP A 60 5.25 2.57 8.62
CA TRP A 60 4.76 1.34 9.24
C TRP A 60 5.28 0.09 8.52
N ALA A 61 5.24 0.07 7.18
CA ALA A 61 5.73 -1.04 6.35
C ALA A 61 7.19 -1.39 6.68
N LYS A 62 8.06 -0.38 6.72
CA LYS A 62 9.48 -0.54 7.06
C LYS A 62 9.66 -1.11 8.47
N GLN A 63 8.95 -0.56 9.44
CA GLN A 63 9.05 -1.00 10.84
C GLN A 63 8.52 -2.43 11.04
N HIS A 64 7.43 -2.78 10.35
CA HIS A 64 6.84 -4.11 10.38
C HIS A 64 7.81 -5.14 9.80
N LEU A 65 8.34 -4.89 8.61
CA LEU A 65 9.26 -5.81 7.92
C LEU A 65 10.63 -5.93 8.61
N LEU A 66 11.05 -4.97 9.44
CA LEU A 66 12.23 -5.15 10.30
C LEU A 66 12.00 -6.19 11.40
N LYS A 67 10.76 -6.35 11.87
CA LYS A 67 10.38 -7.30 12.91
C LYS A 67 9.89 -8.63 12.34
N HIS A 68 9.26 -8.58 11.17
CA HIS A 68 8.63 -9.69 10.48
C HIS A 68 9.14 -9.71 9.01
N PRO A 69 10.41 -10.07 8.78
CA PRO A 69 11.03 -9.97 7.45
C PRO A 69 10.37 -10.85 6.40
N ASP A 70 9.72 -11.94 6.83
CA ASP A 70 9.09 -12.92 5.96
C ASP A 70 7.69 -12.51 5.49
N ASP A 71 7.04 -11.58 6.21
CA ASP A 71 5.71 -11.06 5.85
C ASP A 71 5.72 -10.28 4.53
N ILE A 72 4.55 -10.17 3.90
CA ILE A 72 4.38 -9.45 2.64
C ILE A 72 3.58 -8.18 2.92
N VAL A 73 4.15 -7.01 2.63
CA VAL A 73 3.45 -5.73 2.78
C VAL A 73 3.22 -5.09 1.42
N PHE A 74 1.95 -4.84 1.08
CA PHE A 74 1.51 -4.11 -0.10
C PHE A 74 1.21 -2.65 0.28
N ASP A 75 2.15 -1.77 -0.01
CA ASP A 75 2.15 -0.35 0.34
C ASP A 75 1.87 0.50 -0.89
N ALA A 76 0.60 0.89 -1.07
CA ALA A 76 0.16 1.77 -2.14
C ALA A 76 -1.05 2.61 -1.68
N ILE A 77 -1.53 3.51 -2.53
CA ILE A 77 -2.78 4.26 -2.28
C ILE A 77 -3.94 3.35 -2.71
N LEU A 78 -4.48 2.57 -1.76
CA LEU A 78 -5.54 1.56 -1.97
C LEU A 78 -6.84 1.94 -1.24
N VAL A 79 -7.31 3.15 -1.48
CA VAL A 79 -8.40 3.76 -0.71
C VAL A 79 -9.78 3.23 -1.13
N LYS A 80 -9.93 2.66 -2.33
CA LYS A 80 -11.18 2.05 -2.81
C LYS A 80 -11.16 0.53 -2.70
N LYS A 81 -12.32 -0.08 -2.46
CA LYS A 81 -12.52 -1.54 -2.44
C LYS A 81 -12.07 -2.19 -3.74
N SER A 82 -12.41 -1.57 -4.88
CA SER A 82 -12.04 -2.06 -6.20
C SER A 82 -10.52 -2.13 -6.43
N GLU A 83 -9.74 -1.27 -5.75
CA GLU A 83 -8.27 -1.26 -5.85
C GLU A 83 -7.66 -2.41 -5.03
N ARG A 84 -8.32 -2.80 -3.93
CA ARG A 84 -7.88 -3.86 -3.03
C ARG A 84 -8.26 -5.26 -3.54
N GLN A 85 -9.40 -5.37 -4.21
CA GLN A 85 -9.98 -6.64 -4.63
C GLN A 85 -9.00 -7.57 -5.37
N PRO A 86 -8.21 -7.11 -6.38
CA PRO A 86 -7.29 -8.00 -7.09
C PRO A 86 -6.18 -8.57 -6.21
N ILE A 87 -5.75 -7.80 -5.21
CA ILE A 87 -4.71 -8.21 -4.25
C ILE A 87 -5.28 -9.27 -3.29
N ILE A 88 -6.50 -9.04 -2.80
CA ILE A 88 -7.21 -9.98 -1.92
C ILE A 88 -7.47 -11.31 -2.65
N GLU A 89 -7.97 -11.27 -3.89
CA GLU A 89 -8.23 -12.46 -4.70
C GLU A 89 -6.96 -13.28 -4.96
N LEU A 90 -5.86 -12.60 -5.30
CA LEU A 90 -4.58 -13.27 -5.52
C LEU A 90 -4.06 -13.90 -4.23
N THR A 91 -4.13 -13.19 -3.10
CA THR A 91 -3.73 -13.70 -1.79
C THR A 91 -4.50 -14.96 -1.41
N LYS A 92 -5.83 -14.94 -1.58
CA LYS A 92 -6.71 -16.07 -1.29
C LYS A 92 -6.46 -17.28 -2.19
N LYS A 93 -6.14 -17.06 -3.47
CA LYS A 93 -5.81 -18.15 -4.40
C LYS A 93 -4.64 -19.01 -3.90
N PHE A 94 -3.74 -18.43 -3.12
CA PHE A 94 -2.60 -19.12 -2.51
C PHE A 94 -2.82 -19.49 -1.04
N ASN A 95 -4.06 -19.39 -0.53
CA ASN A 95 -4.44 -19.72 0.85
C ASN A 95 -3.62 -18.99 1.93
N GLN A 96 -3.16 -17.77 1.65
CA GLN A 96 -2.48 -16.92 2.63
C GLN A 96 -3.50 -16.02 3.34
N ASN A 97 -3.19 -15.64 4.59
CA ASN A 97 -4.00 -14.67 5.32
C ASN A 97 -3.88 -13.30 4.67
N CYS A 98 -5.00 -12.59 4.54
CA CYS A 98 -5.06 -11.23 4.03
C CYS A 98 -5.50 -10.28 5.13
N ILE A 99 -4.60 -9.39 5.56
CA ILE A 99 -4.84 -8.43 6.64
C ILE A 99 -4.92 -7.01 6.08
N ALA A 100 -5.97 -6.29 6.42
CA ALA A 100 -6.06 -4.85 6.18
C ALA A 100 -5.37 -4.08 7.29
N VAL A 101 -4.53 -3.09 6.94
CA VAL A 101 -3.97 -2.13 7.89
C VAL A 101 -4.50 -0.74 7.53
N TYR A 102 -5.46 -0.25 8.31
CA TYR A 102 -6.16 1.00 8.05
C TYR A 102 -5.59 2.15 8.89
N PHE A 103 -5.11 3.18 8.22
CA PHE A 103 -4.54 4.38 8.83
C PHE A 103 -5.60 5.47 8.94
N GLN A 104 -5.95 5.82 10.18
CA GLN A 104 -6.97 6.82 10.51
C GLN A 104 -6.41 8.23 10.72
N THR A 105 -5.17 8.49 10.30
CA THR A 105 -4.53 9.81 10.43
C THR A 105 -5.43 10.93 9.89
N PRO A 106 -5.75 11.95 10.70
CA PRO A 106 -6.55 13.09 10.26
C PRO A 106 -5.96 13.81 9.04
N LEU A 107 -6.82 14.22 8.11
CA LEU A 107 -6.43 14.95 6.88
C LEU A 107 -5.48 16.11 7.16
N LYS A 108 -5.72 16.89 8.23
CA LYS A 108 -4.86 18.01 8.63
C LYS A 108 -3.41 17.57 8.87
N ILE A 109 -3.20 16.44 9.53
CA ILE A 109 -1.87 15.88 9.80
C ILE A 109 -1.24 15.37 8.49
N CYS A 110 -2.01 14.70 7.64
CA CYS A 110 -1.53 14.25 6.33
C CYS A 110 -1.06 15.43 5.45
N LEU A 111 -1.82 16.54 5.43
CA LEU A 111 -1.44 17.76 4.69
C LEU A 111 -0.15 18.36 5.24
N GLN A 112 -0.01 18.47 6.56
CA GLN A 112 1.20 18.97 7.21
C GLN A 112 2.42 18.10 6.89
N ARG A 113 2.28 16.76 6.99
CA ARG A 113 3.35 15.81 6.65
C ARG A 113 3.70 15.86 5.17
N ASN A 114 2.71 16.02 4.29
CA ASN A 114 2.92 16.09 2.85
C ASN A 114 3.79 17.29 2.46
N GLN A 115 3.65 18.44 3.12
CA GLN A 115 4.48 19.63 2.88
C GLN A 115 5.96 19.43 3.27
N GLN A 116 6.25 18.45 4.12
CA GLN A 116 7.61 18.13 4.58
C GLN A 116 8.30 17.03 3.74
N ARG A 117 7.62 16.49 2.72
CA ARG A 117 8.18 15.46 1.85
C ARG A 117 9.19 16.06 0.87
N PRO A 118 10.11 15.22 0.32
CA PRO A 118 10.90 15.62 -0.85
C PRO A 118 10.03 16.20 -1.95
N GLN A 119 10.52 17.23 -2.65
CA GLN A 119 9.74 18.00 -3.61
C GLN A 119 9.08 17.16 -4.70
N ASP A 120 9.72 16.07 -5.14
CA ASP A 120 9.23 15.13 -6.13
C ASP A 120 8.17 14.14 -5.59
N GLN A 121 7.90 14.18 -4.29
CA GLN A 121 6.90 13.35 -3.60
C GLN A 121 5.74 14.15 -2.99
N VAL A 122 5.85 15.49 -2.96
CA VAL A 122 4.76 16.37 -2.52
C VAL A 122 3.63 16.28 -3.54
N VAL A 123 2.44 15.90 -3.09
CA VAL A 123 1.22 15.98 -3.92
C VAL A 123 0.46 17.27 -3.65
N SER A 124 -0.38 17.71 -4.58
CA SER A 124 -1.22 18.88 -4.35
C SER A 124 -2.23 18.62 -3.21
N GLU A 125 -2.57 19.66 -2.45
CA GLU A 125 -3.56 19.55 -1.36
C GLU A 125 -4.92 19.05 -1.86
N HIS A 126 -5.31 19.50 -3.05
CA HIS A 126 -6.53 19.03 -3.72
C HIS A 126 -6.48 17.53 -4.02
N ALA A 127 -5.37 17.03 -4.58
CA ALA A 127 -5.22 15.60 -4.87
C ALA A 127 -5.25 14.74 -3.60
N LEU A 128 -4.53 15.15 -2.55
CA LEU A 128 -4.51 14.45 -1.27
C LEU A 128 -5.91 14.45 -0.63
N THR A 129 -6.59 15.59 -0.63
CA THR A 129 -7.95 15.72 -0.10
C THR A 129 -8.94 14.81 -0.85
N ASN A 130 -8.81 14.70 -2.17
CA ASN A 130 -9.66 13.82 -2.96
C ASN A 130 -9.42 12.34 -2.64
N VAL A 131 -8.16 11.92 -2.47
CA VAL A 131 -7.82 10.55 -2.04
C VAL A 131 -8.36 10.27 -0.64
N TYR A 132 -8.24 11.23 0.30
CA TYR A 132 -8.78 11.10 1.65
C TYR A 132 -10.30 10.91 1.65
N LYS A 133 -11.02 11.71 0.86
CA LYS A 133 -12.49 11.61 0.73
C LYS A 133 -12.96 10.36 -0.01
N ALA A 134 -12.14 9.83 -0.92
CA ALA A 134 -12.45 8.60 -1.66
C ALA A 134 -12.24 7.33 -0.83
N LEU A 135 -11.79 7.43 0.42
CA LEU A 135 -11.53 6.29 1.28
C LEU A 135 -12.80 5.54 1.65
N GLU A 136 -12.84 4.28 1.25
CA GLU A 136 -13.85 3.31 1.63
C GLU A 136 -13.28 2.40 2.72
N LEU A 137 -13.92 2.39 3.90
CA LEU A 137 -13.48 1.60 5.04
C LEU A 137 -13.30 0.12 4.65
N PRO A 138 -12.20 -0.53 5.08
CA PRO A 138 -12.04 -1.96 4.88
C PRO A 138 -13.10 -2.72 5.67
N THR A 139 -13.55 -3.82 5.08
CA THR A 139 -14.57 -4.69 5.68
C THR A 139 -14.23 -6.16 5.44
N HIS A 140 -14.58 -7.03 6.37
CA HIS A 140 -14.42 -8.49 6.18
C HIS A 140 -15.17 -9.03 4.94
N LYS A 141 -16.20 -8.32 4.46
CA LYS A 141 -16.92 -8.67 3.22
C LYS A 141 -16.05 -8.60 1.96
N GLU A 142 -14.98 -7.80 1.97
CA GLU A 142 -14.00 -7.79 0.86
C GLU A 142 -13.16 -9.07 0.86
N GLY A 143 -13.04 -9.72 2.02
CA GLY A 143 -12.27 -10.95 2.16
C GLY A 143 -11.05 -10.86 3.07
N PHE A 144 -10.92 -9.81 3.86
CA PHE A 144 -9.89 -9.71 4.89
C PHE A 144 -10.16 -10.68 6.05
N ASP A 145 -9.13 -11.42 6.46
CA ASP A 145 -9.15 -12.28 7.64
C ASP A 145 -9.05 -11.44 8.92
N GLN A 146 -8.29 -10.34 8.87
CA GLN A 146 -8.14 -9.39 9.97
C GLN A 146 -8.12 -7.95 9.47
N ILE A 147 -8.59 -7.02 10.31
CA ILE A 147 -8.47 -5.58 10.09
C ILE A 147 -7.78 -4.96 11.30
N ILE A 148 -6.65 -4.31 11.07
CA ILE A 148 -5.87 -3.57 12.06
C ILE A 148 -6.10 -2.08 11.83
N ILE A 149 -6.41 -1.35 12.89
CA ILE A 149 -6.60 0.10 12.84
C ILE A 149 -5.37 0.76 13.48
N ILE A 150 -4.79 1.70 12.76
CA ILE A 150 -3.61 2.46 13.17
C ILE A 150 -3.99 3.93 13.33
N ASP A 151 -3.75 4.45 14.54
CA ASP A 151 -3.83 5.87 14.84
C ASP A 151 -2.40 6.45 14.85
N THR A 152 -2.12 7.42 13.97
CA THR A 152 -0.78 7.98 13.73
C THR A 152 -0.86 9.43 13.31
#